data_AF-A0A2V2U9B1-F1
#
_entry.id   AF-A0A2V2U9B1-F1
#
_cell.length_a   1.000
_cell.length_b   1.000
_cell.length_c   1.000
_cell.angle_alpha   90.00
_cell.angle_beta   90.00
_cell.angle_gamma   90.00
#
_symmetry.space_group_name_H-M   'P 1'
#
loop_
_entity.id
_entity.type
_entity.pdbx_description
1 polymer ?
#
loop_
_entity_poly.entity_id
_entity_poly.type
_entity_poly.pdbx_seq_one_letter_code
_entity_poly.pdbx_strand_id
1 'polypeptide(L)'
;MQKEFLDIAAHELRTPIEPILGLTGVLRSDKTMDRAEEEELLDVIARNAKRLQRLADDILDVTKIESQSLEIKKEIINANDVISNTVQEPNNQIDHDVKVELIYIPRDHDIIFVEADKD
;
A
#
# COMPACT_ATOMS: atom_id res chain seq x y z
N MET A 1 -16.17 -16.76 10.76
CA MET A 1 -15.05 -15.80 10.84
C MET A 1 -13.77 -16.34 10.23
N GLN A 2 -12.98 -17.22 10.84
CA GLN A 2 -11.66 -17.60 10.27
C GLN A 2 -11.73 -18.17 8.84
N LYS A 3 -12.66 -19.10 8.56
CA LYS A 3 -12.81 -19.67 7.21
C LYS A 3 -13.26 -18.62 6.18
N GLU A 4 -14.20 -17.78 6.55
CA GLU A 4 -14.74 -16.71 5.69
C GLU A 4 -13.68 -15.64 5.39
N PHE A 5 -12.84 -15.29 6.38
CA PHE A 5 -11.68 -14.43 6.19
C PHE A 5 -10.66 -15.04 5.22
N LEU A 6 -10.35 -16.33 5.36
CA LEU A 6 -9.43 -17.03 4.46
C LEU A 6 -9.99 -17.10 3.03
N ASP A 7 -11.29 -17.35 2.89
CA ASP A 7 -11.95 -17.39 1.58
C ASP A 7 -11.89 -16.01 0.91
N ILE A 8 -12.19 -14.92 1.65
CA ILE A 8 -12.09 -13.54 1.17
C ILE A 8 -10.64 -13.20 0.80
N ALA A 9 -9.67 -13.49 1.66
CA ALA A 9 -8.25 -13.25 1.40
C ALA A 9 -7.78 -13.98 0.14
N ALA A 10 -8.17 -15.25 -0.04
CA ALA A 10 -7.83 -16.01 -1.23
C ALA A 10 -8.47 -15.45 -2.52
N HIS A 11 -9.64 -14.82 -2.42
CA HIS A 11 -10.26 -14.12 -3.54
C HIS A 11 -9.53 -12.80 -3.85
N GLU A 12 -9.26 -11.98 -2.83
CA GLU A 12 -8.57 -10.70 -2.98
C GLU A 12 -7.12 -10.86 -3.44
N LEU A 13 -6.43 -11.96 -3.08
CA LEU A 13 -5.09 -12.28 -3.57
C LEU A 13 -5.09 -12.64 -5.06
N ARG A 14 -6.14 -13.29 -5.57
CA ARG A 14 -6.22 -13.69 -6.99
C ARG A 14 -6.29 -12.48 -7.91
N THR A 15 -7.06 -11.45 -7.52
CA THR A 15 -7.27 -10.25 -8.32
C THR A 15 -6.00 -9.52 -8.76
N PRO A 16 -4.98 -9.26 -7.92
CA PRO A 16 -3.71 -8.68 -8.37
C PRO A 16 -2.77 -9.72 -9.03
N ILE A 17 -2.88 -11.01 -8.71
CA ILE A 17 -2.04 -12.06 -9.32
C ILE A 17 -2.38 -12.26 -10.80
N GLU A 18 -3.66 -12.27 -11.15
CA GLU A 18 -4.12 -12.51 -12.52
C GLU A 18 -3.52 -11.52 -13.55
N PRO A 19 -3.59 -10.19 -13.34
CA PRO A 19 -2.90 -9.21 -14.19
C PRO A 19 -1.39 -9.39 -14.24
N ILE A 20 -0.73 -9.70 -13.12
CA ILE A 20 0.73 -9.93 -13.09
C ILE A 20 1.09 -11.09 -14.02
N LEU A 21 0.42 -12.23 -13.88
CA LEU A 21 0.70 -13.40 -14.71
C LEU A 21 0.31 -13.19 -16.18
N GLY A 22 -0.84 -12.56 -16.43
CA GLY A 22 -1.31 -12.27 -17.78
C GLY A 22 -0.38 -11.35 -18.55
N LEU A 23 -0.03 -10.20 -17.96
CA LEU A 23 0.81 -9.20 -18.63
C LEU A 23 2.26 -9.64 -18.77
N THR A 24 2.81 -10.36 -17.79
CA THR A 24 4.12 -10.99 -17.96
C THR A 24 4.11 -12.04 -19.07
N GLY A 25 3.00 -12.75 -19.27
CA GLY A 25 2.78 -13.63 -20.42
C GLY A 25 2.84 -12.87 -21.75
N VAL A 26 2.12 -11.76 -21.86
CA VAL A 26 2.10 -10.88 -23.04
C VAL A 26 3.50 -10.36 -23.37
N LEU A 27 4.20 -9.78 -22.39
CA LEU A 27 5.59 -9.29 -22.52
C LEU A 27 6.56 -10.38 -23.00
N ARG A 28 6.32 -11.64 -22.60
CA ARG A 28 7.16 -12.76 -23.03
C ARG A 28 6.85 -13.19 -24.46
N SER A 29 5.59 -13.16 -24.88
CA SER A 29 5.14 -13.66 -26.19
C SER A 29 5.27 -12.66 -27.32
N ASP A 30 5.03 -11.38 -27.07
CA ASP A 30 5.10 -10.34 -28.09
C ASP A 30 6.54 -9.83 -28.22
N LYS A 31 7.10 -9.88 -29.43
CA LYS A 31 8.44 -9.37 -29.76
C LYS A 31 8.40 -8.12 -30.64
N THR A 32 7.21 -7.67 -30.98
CA THR A 32 6.95 -6.52 -31.84
C THR A 32 6.51 -5.28 -31.07
N MET A 33 6.16 -5.45 -29.79
CA MET A 33 5.82 -4.39 -28.85
C MET A 33 6.90 -3.31 -28.78
N ASP A 34 6.48 -2.06 -28.79
CA ASP A 34 7.39 -0.94 -28.61
C ASP A 34 7.75 -0.70 -27.14
N ARG A 35 8.73 0.18 -26.90
CA ARG A 35 9.20 0.45 -25.55
C ARG A 35 8.15 1.15 -24.68
N ALA A 36 7.29 1.99 -25.25
CA ALA A 36 6.29 2.71 -24.46
C ALA A 36 5.18 1.76 -23.98
N GLU A 37 4.73 0.85 -24.86
CA GLU A 37 3.79 -0.22 -24.51
C GLU A 37 4.38 -1.17 -23.45
N GLU A 38 5.66 -1.53 -23.57
CA GLU A 38 6.36 -2.36 -22.58
C GLU A 38 6.36 -1.70 -21.19
N GLU A 39 6.72 -0.42 -21.10
CA GLU A 39 6.75 0.31 -19.83
C GLU A 39 5.34 0.45 -19.21
N GLU A 40 4.29 0.67 -20.01
CA GLU A 40 2.92 0.72 -19.51
C GLU A 40 2.49 -0.62 -18.87
N LEU A 41 2.82 -1.75 -19.51
CA LEU A 41 2.53 -3.06 -18.94
C LEU A 41 3.34 -3.32 -17.68
N LEU A 42 4.62 -2.94 -17.65
CA LEU A 42 5.48 -3.05 -16.47
C LEU A 42 4.94 -2.21 -15.31
N ASP A 43 4.42 -1.01 -15.59
CA ASP A 43 3.79 -0.16 -14.59
C ASP A 43 2.53 -0.80 -14.00
N VAL A 44 1.69 -1.41 -14.83
CA VAL A 44 0.51 -2.16 -14.35
C VAL A 44 0.93 -3.35 -13.48
N ILE A 45 1.96 -4.11 -13.90
CA ILE A 45 2.52 -5.23 -13.13
C ILE A 45 3.03 -4.73 -11.78
N ALA A 46 3.81 -3.65 -11.76
CA ALA A 46 4.40 -3.09 -10.56
C ALA A 46 3.33 -2.59 -9.58
N ARG A 47 2.28 -1.92 -10.07
CA ARG A 47 1.13 -1.51 -9.23
C ARG A 47 0.42 -2.70 -8.60
N ASN A 48 0.16 -3.76 -9.38
CA ASN A 48 -0.49 -4.96 -8.86
C ASN A 48 0.40 -5.73 -7.88
N ALA A 49 1.71 -5.80 -8.12
CA ALA A 49 2.66 -6.42 -7.20
C ALA A 49 2.71 -5.67 -5.86
N LYS A 50 2.72 -4.33 -5.87
CA LYS A 50 2.61 -3.51 -4.65
C LYS A 50 1.28 -3.72 -3.92
N ARG A 51 0.17 -3.84 -4.65
CA ARG A 51 -1.14 -4.16 -4.04
C ARG A 51 -1.13 -5.55 -3.40
N LEU A 52 -0.56 -6.55 -4.06
CA LEU A 52 -0.42 -7.90 -3.54
C LEU A 52 0.43 -7.94 -2.27
N GLN A 53 1.53 -7.18 -2.23
CA GLN A 53 2.38 -7.05 -1.05
C GLN A 53 1.59 -6.49 0.13
N ARG A 54 0.89 -5.35 -0.05
CA ARG A 54 0.07 -4.76 1.02
C ARG A 54 -0.97 -5.74 1.56
N LEU A 55 -1.67 -6.45 0.67
CA LEU A 55 -2.66 -7.43 1.09
C LEU A 55 -2.03 -8.59 1.89
N ALA A 56 -0.82 -9.02 1.53
CA ALA A 56 -0.10 -10.04 2.30
C ALA A 56 0.29 -9.54 3.70
N ASP A 57 0.74 -8.28 3.80
CA ASP A 57 1.05 -7.63 5.07
C ASP A 57 -0.20 -7.49 5.95
N ASP A 58 -1.33 -7.04 5.37
CA ASP A 58 -2.62 -6.94 6.07
C ASP A 58 -3.07 -8.29 6.65
N ILE A 59 -2.90 -9.39 5.89
CA ILE A 59 -3.23 -10.75 6.36
C ILE A 59 -2.34 -11.16 7.53
N LEU A 60 -1.05 -10.84 7.48
CA LEU A 60 -0.12 -11.13 8.58
C LEU A 60 -0.51 -10.35 9.83
N ASP A 61 -0.89 -9.09 9.70
CA ASP A 61 -1.29 -8.26 10.84
C ASP A 61 -2.61 -8.72 11.46
N VAL A 62 -3.62 -9.07 10.65
CA VAL A 62 -4.83 -9.72 11.15
C VAL A 62 -4.49 -11.01 11.89
N THR A 63 -3.57 -11.81 11.36
CA THR A 63 -3.14 -13.05 12.02
C THR A 63 -2.54 -12.77 13.39
N LYS A 64 -1.65 -11.77 13.52
CA LYS A 64 -1.06 -11.37 14.80
C LYS A 64 -2.10 -10.88 15.80
N ILE A 65 -3.11 -10.14 15.33
CA ILE A 65 -4.21 -9.64 16.15
C ILE A 65 -5.05 -10.80 16.70
N GLU A 66 -5.48 -11.71 15.82
CA GLU A 66 -6.29 -12.88 16.18
C GLU A 66 -5.53 -13.84 17.12
N SER A 67 -4.22 -14.00 16.94
CA SER A 67 -3.37 -14.79 17.84
C SER A 67 -2.96 -14.07 19.12
N GLN A 68 -3.42 -12.83 19.35
CA GLN A 68 -3.02 -11.99 20.48
C GLN A 68 -1.49 -11.81 20.61
N SER A 69 -0.78 -11.90 19.49
CA SER A 69 0.68 -11.78 19.43
C SER A 69 1.13 -10.46 18.82
N LEU A 70 0.20 -9.53 18.56
CA LEU A 70 0.54 -8.17 18.18
C LEU A 70 1.15 -7.46 19.39
N GLU A 71 2.44 -7.09 19.29
CA GLU A 71 3.15 -6.31 20.29
C GLU A 71 3.09 -4.82 19.92
N ILE A 72 2.52 -4.00 20.80
CA ILE A 72 2.46 -2.54 20.62
C ILE A 72 3.66 -1.90 21.31
N LYS A 73 4.49 -1.16 20.56
CA LYS A 73 5.68 -0.49 21.08
C LYS A 73 5.41 1.00 21.26
N LYS A 74 4.78 1.32 22.38
CA LYS A 74 4.49 2.72 22.71
C LYS A 74 5.76 3.50 23.00
N GLU A 75 5.89 4.63 22.33
CA GLU A 75 6.90 5.63 22.60
C GLU A 75 6.31 7.05 22.55
N ILE A 76 7.05 8.00 23.11
CA ILE A 76 6.66 9.41 23.03
C ILE A 76 7.01 9.90 21.62
N ILE A 77 5.99 10.17 20.82
CA ILE A 77 6.16 10.66 19.44
C ILE A 77 5.62 12.08 19.31
N ASN A 78 6.20 12.84 18.37
CA ASN A 78 5.67 14.12 17.95
C ASN A 78 4.58 13.89 16.88
N ALA A 79 3.33 14.16 17.24
CA ALA A 79 2.19 13.97 16.34
C ALA A 79 2.29 14.82 15.07
N ASN A 80 2.93 16.00 15.13
CA ASN A 80 3.14 16.84 13.95
C ASN A 80 4.04 16.15 12.92
N ASP A 81 5.03 15.38 13.37
CA ASP A 81 5.95 14.66 12.48
C ASP A 81 5.22 13.52 11.77
N VAL A 82 4.38 12.77 12.49
CA VAL A 82 3.55 11.71 11.89
C VAL A 82 2.63 12.28 10.82
N ILE A 83 1.86 13.33 11.15
CA ILE A 83 0.93 13.94 10.21
C ILE A 83 1.67 14.51 8.99
N SER A 84 2.81 15.18 9.20
CA SER A 84 3.62 15.74 8.11
C SER A 84 4.13 14.65 7.18
N ASN A 85 4.63 13.54 7.72
CA ASN A 85 5.10 12.41 6.94
C ASN A 85 3.97 11.80 6.10
N THR A 86 2.81 11.54 6.71
CA THR A 86 1.63 11.01 6.00
C THR A 86 1.13 11.95 4.90
N VAL A 87 1.19 13.26 5.12
CA VAL A 87 0.78 14.26 4.12
C VAL A 87 1.76 14.39 2.96
N GLN A 88 3.06 14.15 3.20
CA GLN A 88 4.08 14.15 2.16
C GLN A 88 4.21 12.84 1.39
N GLU A 89 3.63 11.74 1.89
CA GLU A 89 3.57 10.49 1.13
C GLU A 89 2.83 10.71 -0.20
N PRO A 90 3.47 10.42 -1.36
CA PRO A 90 2.83 10.62 -2.64
C PRO A 90 1.59 9.74 -2.74
N ASN A 91 0.42 10.37 -2.79
CA ASN A 91 -0.84 9.68 -3.00
C ASN A 91 -0.92 9.25 -4.49
N ASN A 92 -0.22 8.17 -4.84
CA ASN A 92 -0.17 7.59 -6.21
C ASN A 92 -1.53 7.05 -6.71
N GLN A 93 -2.64 7.40 -6.05
CA GLN A 93 -4.01 7.03 -6.39
C GLN A 93 -4.82 8.20 -6.97
N ILE A 94 -4.23 9.39 -7.08
CA ILE A 94 -4.88 10.54 -7.72
C ILE A 94 -4.57 10.48 -9.21
N ASP A 95 -5.63 10.41 -10.00
CA ASP A 95 -5.61 10.33 -11.46
C ASP A 95 -4.67 11.38 -12.07
N HIS A 96 -3.89 10.98 -13.09
CA HIS A 96 -2.72 11.71 -13.59
C HIS A 96 -3.03 13.12 -14.16
N ASP A 97 -4.31 13.47 -14.32
CA ASP A 97 -4.77 14.75 -14.85
C ASP A 97 -4.99 15.85 -13.79
N VAL A 98 -4.99 15.53 -12.49
CA VAL A 98 -5.21 16.52 -11.43
C VAL A 98 -4.09 16.49 -10.39
N LYS A 99 -3.26 17.53 -10.39
CA LYS A 99 -2.25 17.75 -9.35
C LYS A 99 -2.93 18.24 -8.06
N VAL A 100 -3.08 17.34 -7.09
CA VAL A 100 -3.55 17.66 -5.74
C VAL A 100 -2.35 17.76 -4.82
N GLU A 101 -2.26 18.86 -4.08
CA GLU A 101 -1.23 19.08 -3.05
C GLU A 101 -1.92 19.12 -1.68
N LEU A 102 -1.50 18.23 -0.78
CA LEU A 102 -1.93 18.23 0.61
C LEU A 102 -0.91 19.04 1.41
N ILE A 103 -1.37 20.07 2.10
CA ILE A 103 -0.53 20.96 2.91
C ILE A 103 -1.02 20.87 4.35
N TYR A 104 -0.13 20.44 5.24
CA TYR A 104 -0.36 20.47 6.67
C TYR A 104 0.31 21.71 7.28
N ILE A 105 -0.47 22.51 8.01
CA ILE A 105 0.01 23.69 8.73
C ILE A 105 -0.41 23.52 10.20
N PRO A 106 0.52 23.14 11.10
CA PRO A 106 0.20 23.07 12.53
C PRO A 106 -0.19 24.46 13.06
N ARG A 107 -1.22 24.51 13.91
CA ARG A 107 -1.65 25.76 14.57
C ARG A 107 -0.75 26.02 15.76
N ASP A 108 -0.03 27.14 15.71
CA ASP A 108 1.03 27.53 16.64
C ASP A 108 2.17 26.51 16.74
N HIS A 109 3.35 26.93 17.17
CA HIS A 109 4.55 26.09 17.27
C HIS A 109 4.45 25.00 18.37
N ASP A 110 3.24 24.60 18.74
CA ASP A 110 2.98 23.61 19.77
C ASP A 110 3.39 22.24 19.24
N ILE A 111 4.47 21.72 19.81
CA ILE A 111 4.90 20.35 19.61
C ILE A 111 3.95 19.47 20.42
N ILE A 112 3.12 18.71 19.73
CA ILE A 112 2.16 17.81 20.36
C ILE A 112 2.82 16.45 20.54
N PHE A 113 3.23 16.15 21.77
CA PHE A 113 3.73 14.83 22.15
C PHE A 113 2.59 13.93 22.61
N VAL A 114 2.56 12.70 22.09
CA VAL A 114 1.61 11.66 22.48
C VAL A 114 2.35 10.35 22.74
N GLU A 115 1.82 9.53 23.64
CA GLU A 115 2.27 8.15 23.81
C GLU A 115 1.50 7.26 22.84
N ALA A 116 2.17 6.80 21.80
CA ALA A 116 1.57 5.98 20.75
C ALA A 116 2.58 4.98 20.18
N ASP A 117 2.07 3.97 19.47
CA ASP A 117 2.93 3.19 18.59
C ASP A 117 3.29 4.03 17.36
N LYS A 118 4.54 3.94 16.93
CA LYS A 118 5.05 4.70 15.78
C LYS A 118 4.90 3.96 14.47
N ASP A 119 4.87 2.62 14.53
CA ASP A 119 4.71 1.74 13.38
C ASP A 119 3.25 1.71 12.89
#